data_AF-A0A7C3SFI6-F1
#
_entry.id   AF-A0A7C3SFI6-F1
#
_cell.length_a   1.000
_cell.length_b   1.000
_cell.length_c   1.000
_cell.angle_alpha   90.00
_cell.angle_beta   90.00
_cell.angle_gamma   90.00
#
_symmetry.space_group_name_H-M   'P 1'
#
loop_
_entity.id
_entity.type
_entity.pdbx_description
1 polymer ?
#
loop_
_entity_poly.entity_id
_entity_poly.type
_entity_poly.pdbx_seq_one_letter_code
_entity_poly.pdbx_strand_id
1 'polypeptide(L)'
;MAKKRSKQPLLPGMEKQKPQSSPAGDTDRGGAETVLAGDSGAPKSAEAESAPDLHGKTVYLVDAHSLIHQVFHALPELTSPSGLPVSAVYGFARDMLFLLEEKRPDYLFCVFDSIGPTFRHQIYPQYKANRPPMHEDLIPQMPIIHNLIDVLGLGRLSQPGYEADDIMATVARQVEKLGGDCFLVTSDKDCRQLLSDHIRIFNIRKNEVFDRESLLAEWGISPEQVIDFQALVGDPTDNVPGIPLIGPKLASQLLVKHRTLEGVLQHADEIPGEKRRENIKKFWDQALLSRQLVQLRTDVPIQVNWESGRTGRLDRQKALEILSELGFRSLAAK
;
A
#
# COMPACT_ATOMS: atom_id res chain seq x y z
N MET A 1 5.42 30.20 -32.62
CA MET A 1 5.30 29.46 -33.89
C MET A 1 4.57 28.16 -33.64
N ALA A 2 3.30 28.08 -34.01
CA ALA A 2 2.42 26.92 -33.79
C ALA A 2 2.57 25.90 -34.92
N LYS A 3 2.80 24.62 -34.58
CA LYS A 3 2.78 23.52 -35.55
C LYS A 3 1.39 22.89 -35.59
N LYS A 4 0.71 23.10 -36.72
CA LYS A 4 -0.49 22.39 -37.18
C LYS A 4 -0.24 20.87 -37.18
N ARG A 5 -1.17 20.08 -36.64
CA ARG A 5 -1.32 18.67 -37.00
C ARG A 5 -2.69 18.45 -37.67
N SER A 6 -2.59 17.62 -38.69
CA SER A 6 -3.54 17.26 -39.73
C SER A 6 -4.88 16.70 -39.22
N LYS A 7 -5.98 17.08 -39.89
CA LYS A 7 -7.32 16.48 -39.81
C LYS A 7 -7.50 15.51 -40.99
N GLN A 8 -8.08 14.35 -40.75
CA GLN A 8 -8.80 13.51 -41.72
C GLN A 8 -9.78 12.57 -40.98
N PRO A 9 -10.83 12.02 -41.62
CA PRO A 9 -12.20 12.49 -41.42
C PRO A 9 -13.13 11.51 -40.66
N LEU A 10 -14.21 12.08 -40.11
CA LEU A 10 -15.34 11.42 -39.46
C LEU A 10 -16.23 10.69 -40.49
N LEU A 11 -16.73 9.51 -40.12
CA LEU A 11 -17.88 8.86 -40.76
C LEU A 11 -19.15 9.10 -39.93
N PRO A 12 -20.34 9.19 -40.56
CA PRO A 12 -21.53 9.80 -39.97
C PRO A 12 -22.55 8.78 -39.45
N GLY A 13 -23.38 9.23 -38.49
CA GLY A 13 -24.70 8.66 -38.26
C GLY A 13 -24.94 8.19 -36.84
N MET A 14 -25.54 9.05 -36.02
CA MET A 14 -26.67 8.68 -35.16
C MET A 14 -27.33 9.95 -34.60
N GLU A 15 -28.63 10.04 -34.83
CA GLU A 15 -29.46 11.20 -34.67
C GLU A 15 -29.74 11.54 -33.20
N LYS A 16 -29.96 12.82 -32.95
CA LYS A 16 -30.44 13.37 -31.68
C LYS A 16 -31.95 13.13 -31.57
N GLN A 17 -32.41 12.55 -30.47
CA GLN A 17 -33.79 12.73 -30.01
C GLN A 17 -33.86 13.05 -28.50
N LYS A 18 -34.58 14.13 -28.23
CA LYS A 18 -35.26 14.57 -26.99
C LYS A 18 -36.54 15.28 -27.49
N PRO A 19 -37.57 15.57 -26.66
CA PRO A 19 -37.81 15.21 -25.26
C PRO A 19 -39.25 14.65 -25.04
N GLN A 20 -39.62 14.28 -23.80
CA GLN A 20 -40.87 14.76 -23.16
C GLN A 20 -41.06 14.28 -21.72
N SER A 21 -41.89 15.05 -21.01
CA SER A 21 -42.10 15.20 -19.56
C SER A 21 -43.29 14.42 -18.99
N SER A 22 -43.18 14.13 -17.68
CA SER A 22 -44.10 13.87 -16.56
C SER A 22 -45.65 13.86 -16.74
N PRO A 23 -46.43 13.23 -15.82
CA PRO A 23 -46.73 13.87 -14.53
C PRO A 23 -46.83 12.93 -13.30
N ALA A 24 -46.97 13.60 -12.15
CA ALA A 24 -47.01 13.11 -10.77
C ALA A 24 -48.31 12.40 -10.34
N GLY A 25 -48.24 11.71 -9.19
CA GLY A 25 -49.38 11.24 -8.41
C GLY A 25 -48.97 10.94 -6.96
N ASP A 26 -49.66 11.59 -6.03
CA ASP A 26 -49.42 11.73 -4.59
C ASP A 26 -50.24 10.71 -3.75
N THR A 27 -50.06 10.77 -2.42
CA THR A 27 -50.84 10.19 -1.28
C THR A 27 -50.37 8.84 -0.74
N ASP A 28 -50.43 8.52 0.57
CA ASP A 28 -50.53 9.19 1.88
C ASP A 28 -50.44 8.04 2.93
N ARG A 29 -50.08 8.36 4.18
CA ARG A 29 -50.32 7.62 5.45
C ARG A 29 -49.47 6.39 5.82
N GLY A 30 -48.57 6.62 6.77
CA GLY A 30 -48.82 6.33 8.20
C GLY A 30 -49.10 4.88 8.61
N GLY A 31 -48.17 4.29 9.37
CA GLY A 31 -48.39 3.06 10.13
C GLY A 31 -47.17 2.67 10.94
N ALA A 32 -47.07 3.20 12.16
CA ALA A 32 -46.15 2.69 13.17
C ALA A 32 -46.76 1.40 13.76
N GLU A 33 -46.12 0.26 13.54
CA GLU A 33 -46.40 -0.98 14.27
C GLU A 33 -45.12 -1.53 14.89
N THR A 34 -45.13 -1.49 16.21
CA THR A 34 -44.25 -2.16 17.15
C THR A 34 -44.39 -3.67 16.97
N VAL A 35 -43.30 -4.36 16.64
CA VAL A 35 -43.24 -5.83 16.77
C VAL A 35 -42.17 -6.21 17.79
N LEU A 36 -42.62 -6.98 18.77
CA LEU A 36 -41.94 -7.43 19.96
C LEU A 36 -40.87 -8.49 19.66
N ALA A 37 -39.84 -8.43 20.50
CA ALA A 37 -38.93 -9.49 20.95
C ALA A 37 -39.14 -10.91 20.41
N GLY A 38 -38.07 -11.48 19.85
CA GLY A 38 -37.96 -12.90 19.56
C GLY A 38 -36.55 -13.30 19.14
N ASP A 39 -35.90 -14.06 20.00
CA ASP A 39 -34.70 -14.87 19.78
C ASP A 39 -33.32 -14.17 19.78
N SER A 40 -32.81 -14.01 20.99
CA SER A 40 -31.40 -13.81 21.31
C SER A 40 -30.59 -15.07 20.98
N GLY A 41 -30.30 -15.27 19.69
CA GLY A 41 -29.21 -16.13 19.25
C GLY A 41 -27.88 -15.43 19.51
N ALA A 42 -27.35 -15.57 20.73
CA ALA A 42 -26.00 -15.14 21.04
C ALA A 42 -25.02 -15.76 20.02
N PRO A 43 -24.18 -14.97 19.32
CA PRO A 43 -23.14 -15.56 18.50
C PRO A 43 -22.24 -16.37 19.43
N LYS A 44 -22.07 -17.66 19.11
CA LYS A 44 -21.08 -18.52 19.75
C LYS A 44 -19.77 -17.75 19.80
N SER A 45 -19.25 -17.58 21.01
CA SER A 45 -17.92 -17.06 21.28
C SER A 45 -16.94 -17.67 20.28
N ALA A 46 -16.38 -16.82 19.41
CA ALA A 46 -15.25 -17.18 18.58
C ALA A 46 -14.13 -17.61 19.54
N GLU A 47 -13.92 -18.92 19.64
CA GLU A 47 -12.69 -19.47 20.18
C GLU A 47 -11.57 -18.78 19.42
N ALA A 48 -10.62 -18.17 20.14
CA ALA A 48 -9.48 -17.52 19.51
C ALA A 48 -8.75 -18.58 18.67
N GLU A 49 -8.95 -18.54 17.35
CA GLU A 49 -8.25 -19.42 16.43
C GLU A 49 -6.75 -19.26 16.69
N SER A 50 -6.12 -20.34 17.15
CA SER A 50 -4.67 -20.36 17.32
C SER A 50 -4.02 -20.02 15.99
N ALA A 51 -3.06 -19.09 16.00
CA ALA A 51 -2.32 -18.72 14.80
C ALA A 51 -1.79 -19.97 14.06
N PRO A 52 -1.84 -20.01 12.72
CA PRO A 52 -1.42 -21.17 11.94
C PRO A 52 0.09 -21.39 12.07
N ASP A 53 0.51 -22.64 11.87
CA ASP A 53 1.91 -22.95 11.57
C ASP A 53 2.20 -22.57 10.11
N LEU A 54 3.17 -21.68 9.90
CA LEU A 54 3.54 -21.17 8.58
C LEU A 54 4.86 -21.75 8.08
N HIS A 55 5.43 -22.79 8.72
CA HIS A 55 6.64 -23.42 8.20
C HIS A 55 6.49 -23.91 6.75
N GLY A 56 7.41 -23.45 5.89
CA GLY A 56 7.40 -23.75 4.46
C GLY A 56 6.24 -23.11 3.69
N LYS A 57 5.54 -22.13 4.30
CA LYS A 57 4.46 -21.36 3.68
C LYS A 57 4.93 -19.99 3.27
N THR A 58 4.33 -19.49 2.20
CA THR A 58 4.59 -18.16 1.67
C THR A 58 3.41 -17.22 1.91
N VAL A 59 3.69 -16.04 2.44
CA VAL A 59 2.69 -15.00 2.72
C VAL A 59 3.06 -13.74 1.96
N TYR A 60 2.12 -13.23 1.16
CA TYR A 60 2.28 -11.99 0.40
C TYR A 60 1.46 -10.88 1.04
N LEU A 61 2.11 -9.79 1.40
CA LEU A 61 1.48 -8.59 1.94
C LEU A 61 1.55 -7.48 0.89
N VAL A 62 0.40 -7.11 0.36
CA VAL A 62 0.26 -6.16 -0.74
C VAL A 62 0.00 -4.77 -0.18
N ASP A 63 0.89 -3.82 -0.45
CA ASP A 63 0.63 -2.41 -0.22
C ASP A 63 -0.41 -1.90 -1.22
N ALA A 64 -1.67 -1.96 -0.82
CA ALA A 64 -2.77 -1.81 -1.76
C ALA A 64 -2.84 -0.38 -2.31
N HIS A 65 -2.78 0.65 -1.46
CA HIS A 65 -2.82 2.03 -1.93
C HIS A 65 -1.65 2.36 -2.86
N SER A 66 -0.42 1.96 -2.51
CA SER A 66 0.74 2.21 -3.38
C SER A 66 0.55 1.59 -4.76
N LEU A 67 0.11 0.33 -4.83
CA LEU A 67 -0.11 -0.35 -6.10
C LEU A 67 -1.26 0.25 -6.91
N ILE A 68 -2.37 0.61 -6.25
CA ILE A 68 -3.53 1.28 -6.86
C ILE A 68 -3.11 2.60 -7.49
N HIS A 69 -2.37 3.44 -6.76
CA HIS A 69 -1.86 4.71 -7.28
C HIS A 69 -0.90 4.50 -8.46
N GLN A 70 0.00 3.51 -8.39
CA GLN A 70 0.91 3.21 -9.49
C GLN A 70 0.15 2.84 -10.77
N VAL A 71 -0.84 1.95 -10.69
CA VAL A 71 -1.61 1.55 -11.89
C VAL A 71 -2.51 2.65 -12.40
N PHE A 72 -3.09 3.48 -11.52
CA PHE A 72 -3.90 4.63 -11.89
C PHE A 72 -3.11 5.63 -12.74
N HIS A 73 -1.85 5.92 -12.37
CA HIS A 73 -1.00 6.84 -13.12
C HIS A 73 -0.34 6.22 -14.35
N ALA A 74 -0.12 4.90 -14.36
CA ALA A 74 0.56 4.22 -15.46
C ALA A 74 -0.38 3.83 -16.61
N LEU A 75 -1.65 3.57 -16.32
CA LEU A 75 -2.63 3.14 -17.31
C LEU A 75 -3.35 4.34 -17.95
N PRO A 76 -3.78 4.22 -19.21
CA PRO A 76 -4.68 5.21 -19.79
C PRO A 76 -6.01 5.23 -19.03
N GLU A 77 -6.77 6.31 -19.21
CA GLU A 77 -8.16 6.36 -18.77
C GLU A 77 -8.95 5.21 -19.41
N LEU A 78 -9.60 4.41 -18.58
CA LEU A 78 -10.46 3.31 -18.99
C LEU A 78 -11.83 3.51 -18.36
N THR A 79 -12.86 3.20 -19.13
CA THR A 79 -14.25 3.33 -18.72
C THR A 79 -14.97 2.01 -18.90
N SER A 80 -15.73 1.60 -17.89
CA SER A 80 -16.62 0.43 -17.98
C SER A 80 -17.78 0.67 -18.95
N PRO A 81 -18.51 -0.37 -19.37
CA PRO A 81 -19.71 -0.23 -20.19
C PRO A 81 -20.78 0.71 -19.59
N SER A 82 -20.82 0.85 -18.25
CA SER A 82 -21.75 1.76 -17.55
C SER A 82 -21.25 3.21 -17.46
N GLY A 83 -20.06 3.52 -17.98
CA GLY A 83 -19.50 4.88 -17.95
C GLY A 83 -18.62 5.19 -16.74
N LEU A 84 -18.38 4.22 -15.83
CA LEU A 84 -17.53 4.44 -14.65
C LEU A 84 -16.03 4.36 -15.01
N PRO A 85 -15.17 5.24 -14.49
CA PRO A 85 -13.71 5.08 -14.54
C PRO A 85 -13.30 3.77 -13.86
N VAL A 86 -12.43 2.99 -14.52
CA VAL A 86 -12.02 1.65 -14.04
C VAL A 86 -10.55 1.32 -14.30
N SER A 87 -9.72 2.30 -14.64
CA SER A 87 -8.30 2.10 -14.95
C SER A 87 -7.52 1.48 -13.78
N ALA A 88 -7.73 1.98 -12.57
CA ALA A 88 -7.08 1.46 -11.37
C ALA A 88 -7.61 0.07 -11.00
N VAL A 89 -8.92 -0.15 -11.12
CA VAL A 89 -9.54 -1.47 -10.88
C VAL A 89 -8.94 -2.52 -11.82
N TYR A 90 -8.82 -2.21 -13.12
CA TYR A 90 -8.25 -3.12 -14.12
C TYR A 90 -6.79 -3.46 -13.81
N GLY A 91 -5.98 -2.44 -13.52
CA GLY A 91 -4.57 -2.62 -13.21
C GLY A 91 -4.36 -3.45 -11.94
N PHE A 92 -5.12 -3.15 -10.89
CA PHE A 92 -5.05 -3.87 -9.63
C PHE A 92 -5.53 -5.32 -9.78
N ALA A 93 -6.63 -5.56 -10.51
CA ALA A 93 -7.11 -6.91 -10.81
C ALA A 93 -6.05 -7.75 -11.53
N ARG A 94 -5.42 -7.18 -12.56
CA ARG A 94 -4.34 -7.83 -13.30
C ARG A 94 -3.17 -8.20 -12.38
N ASP A 95 -2.80 -7.31 -11.48
CA ASP A 95 -1.71 -7.54 -10.54
C ASP A 95 -2.03 -8.66 -9.53
N MET A 96 -3.26 -8.69 -9.00
CA MET A 96 -3.69 -9.74 -8.07
C MET A 96 -3.75 -11.11 -8.76
N LEU A 97 -4.30 -11.17 -9.99
CA LEU A 97 -4.31 -12.40 -10.78
C LEU A 97 -2.88 -12.88 -11.09
N PHE A 98 -1.96 -11.97 -11.43
CA PHE A 98 -0.55 -12.31 -11.60
C PHE A 98 0.06 -12.92 -10.33
N LEU A 99 -0.18 -12.34 -9.15
CA LEU A 99 0.32 -12.91 -7.89
C LEU A 99 -0.26 -14.31 -7.65
N LEU A 100 -1.57 -14.50 -7.88
CA LEU A 100 -2.23 -15.79 -7.68
C LEU A 100 -1.75 -16.87 -8.65
N GLU A 101 -1.57 -16.54 -9.93
CA GLU A 101 -1.22 -17.50 -10.98
C GLU A 101 0.27 -17.83 -11.02
N GLU A 102 1.12 -16.80 -10.95
CA GLU A 102 2.56 -16.90 -11.18
C GLU A 102 3.35 -17.07 -9.87
N LYS A 103 2.91 -16.42 -8.79
CA LYS A 103 3.58 -16.52 -7.48
C LYS A 103 2.97 -17.58 -6.56
N ARG A 104 1.69 -17.90 -6.77
CA ARG A 104 0.96 -18.98 -6.06
C ARG A 104 1.21 -18.99 -4.55
N PRO A 105 1.00 -17.85 -3.86
CA PRO A 105 1.26 -17.81 -2.43
C PRO A 105 0.26 -18.67 -1.66
N ASP A 106 0.63 -19.17 -0.49
CA ASP A 106 -0.30 -19.86 0.41
C ASP A 106 -1.29 -18.85 1.04
N TYR A 107 -0.80 -17.63 1.32
CA TYR A 107 -1.59 -16.53 1.86
C TYR A 107 -1.32 -15.22 1.13
N LEU A 108 -2.36 -14.42 0.87
CA LEU A 108 -2.27 -13.10 0.28
C LEU A 108 -3.22 -12.13 0.99
N PHE A 109 -2.65 -11.03 1.48
CA PHE A 109 -3.39 -9.95 2.13
C PHE A 109 -3.15 -8.62 1.41
N CYS A 110 -4.23 -7.89 1.16
CA CYS A 110 -4.20 -6.50 0.72
C CYS A 110 -4.29 -5.59 1.94
N VAL A 111 -3.24 -4.79 2.16
CA VAL A 111 -3.09 -3.91 3.31
C VAL A 111 -3.39 -2.47 2.90
N PHE A 112 -4.28 -1.81 3.63
CA PHE A 112 -4.74 -0.45 3.36
C PHE A 112 -4.41 0.46 4.53
N ASP A 113 -3.96 1.68 4.22
CA ASP A 113 -3.86 2.77 5.18
C ASP A 113 -5.20 3.01 5.87
N SER A 114 -5.14 3.40 7.13
CA SER A 114 -6.33 3.85 7.83
C SER A 114 -6.76 5.25 7.40
N ILE A 115 -8.05 5.52 7.55
CA ILE A 115 -8.60 6.85 7.32
C ILE A 115 -8.21 7.75 8.50
N GLY A 116 -7.63 8.92 8.19
CA GLY A 116 -7.35 9.97 9.17
C GLY A 116 -5.88 10.13 9.55
N PRO A 117 -5.57 11.02 10.51
CA PRO A 117 -4.20 11.27 10.93
C PRO A 117 -3.64 10.08 11.71
N THR A 118 -2.36 9.80 11.48
CA THR A 118 -1.59 8.77 12.18
C THR A 118 -0.75 9.37 13.31
N PHE A 119 -0.10 8.54 14.11
CA PHE A 119 0.81 9.01 15.17
C PHE A 119 1.95 9.89 14.63
N ARG A 120 2.38 9.68 13.37
CA ARG A 120 3.42 10.51 12.73
C ARG A 120 2.99 11.96 12.54
N HIS A 121 1.71 12.20 12.26
CA HIS A 121 1.17 13.56 12.12
C HIS A 121 1.15 14.31 13.46
N GLN A 122 1.04 13.59 14.59
CA GLN A 122 1.13 14.17 15.93
C GLN A 122 2.57 14.56 16.28
N ILE A 123 3.55 13.76 15.83
CA ILE A 123 4.98 14.00 16.04
C ILE A 123 5.49 15.15 15.15
N TYR A 124 5.10 15.15 13.87
CA TYR A 124 5.55 16.12 12.89
C TYR A 124 4.41 16.51 11.94
N PRO A 125 3.76 17.67 12.17
CA PRO A 125 2.59 18.10 11.38
C PRO A 125 2.83 18.27 9.87
N GLN A 126 4.10 18.40 9.46
CA GLN A 126 4.49 18.56 8.06
C GLN A 126 4.72 17.22 7.34
N TYR A 127 4.67 16.09 8.07
CA TYR A 127 4.81 14.75 7.50
C TYR A 127 3.73 14.50 6.44
N LYS A 128 4.15 14.06 5.24
CA LYS A 128 3.28 13.83 4.06
C LYS A 128 2.40 15.03 3.65
N ALA A 129 2.62 16.24 4.19
CA ALA A 129 1.77 17.41 3.95
C ALA A 129 1.82 17.92 2.50
N ASN A 130 2.84 17.54 1.74
CA ASN A 130 2.99 17.83 0.31
C ASN A 130 2.33 16.79 -0.60
N ARG A 131 1.79 15.68 -0.07
CA ARG A 131 1.10 14.67 -0.88
C ARG A 131 -0.25 15.25 -1.36
N PRO A 132 -0.56 15.19 -2.66
CA PRO A 132 -1.84 15.67 -3.17
C PRO A 132 -2.99 14.79 -2.65
N PRO A 133 -4.21 15.34 -2.55
CA PRO A 133 -5.39 14.54 -2.24
C PRO A 133 -5.62 13.48 -3.34
N MET A 134 -6.35 12.42 -2.99
CA MET A 134 -6.74 11.37 -3.93
C MET A 134 -7.49 11.98 -5.13
N HIS A 135 -7.15 11.54 -6.34
CA HIS A 135 -7.77 12.03 -7.57
C HIS A 135 -9.28 11.71 -7.62
N GLU A 136 -10.09 12.63 -8.14
CA GLU A 136 -11.56 12.49 -8.16
C GLU A 136 -12.02 11.22 -8.90
N ASP A 137 -11.37 10.87 -10.01
CA ASP A 137 -11.64 9.63 -10.75
C ASP A 137 -11.18 8.34 -10.04
N LEU A 138 -10.32 8.43 -9.04
CA LEU A 138 -9.85 7.27 -8.28
C LEU A 138 -10.80 6.94 -7.12
N ILE A 139 -11.40 7.96 -6.49
CA ILE A 139 -12.35 7.80 -5.38
C ILE A 139 -13.47 6.78 -5.70
N PRO A 140 -14.21 6.85 -6.83
CA PRO A 140 -15.29 5.91 -7.12
C PRO A 140 -14.79 4.49 -7.41
N GLN A 141 -13.48 4.28 -7.67
CA GLN A 141 -12.90 2.97 -7.94
C GLN A 141 -12.57 2.20 -6.66
N MET A 142 -12.37 2.88 -5.51
CA MET A 142 -11.99 2.23 -4.25
C MET A 142 -13.00 1.19 -3.75
N PRO A 143 -14.32 1.45 -3.73
CA PRO A 143 -15.31 0.43 -3.35
C PRO A 143 -15.31 -0.77 -4.29
N ILE A 144 -15.05 -0.55 -5.59
CA ILE A 144 -15.00 -1.63 -6.59
C ILE A 144 -13.77 -2.51 -6.34
N ILE A 145 -12.63 -1.90 -6.01
CA ILE A 145 -11.40 -2.63 -5.64
C ILE A 145 -11.62 -3.47 -4.38
N HIS A 146 -12.29 -2.93 -3.37
CA HIS A 146 -12.64 -3.71 -2.17
C HIS A 146 -13.54 -4.90 -2.50
N ASN A 147 -14.59 -4.70 -3.30
CA ASN A 147 -15.46 -5.80 -3.74
C ASN A 147 -14.70 -6.85 -4.56
N LEU A 148 -13.81 -6.41 -5.47
CA LEU A 148 -12.95 -7.29 -6.23
C LEU A 148 -12.07 -8.16 -5.33
N ILE A 149 -11.45 -7.58 -4.30
CA ILE A 149 -10.62 -8.30 -3.33
C ILE A 149 -11.44 -9.39 -2.61
N ASP A 150 -12.66 -9.05 -2.17
CA ASP A 150 -13.55 -9.98 -1.48
C ASP A 150 -13.97 -11.14 -2.41
N VAL A 151 -14.30 -10.84 -3.67
CA VAL A 151 -14.67 -11.83 -4.70
C VAL A 151 -13.49 -12.74 -5.06
N LEU A 152 -12.27 -12.20 -5.09
CA LEU A 152 -11.06 -12.98 -5.28
C LEU A 152 -10.70 -13.85 -4.04
N GLY A 153 -11.44 -13.68 -2.93
CA GLY A 153 -11.25 -14.45 -1.70
C GLY A 153 -10.00 -14.05 -0.91
N LEU A 154 -9.47 -12.84 -1.13
CA LEU A 154 -8.22 -12.35 -0.53
C LEU A 154 -8.50 -11.55 0.74
N GLY A 155 -7.54 -11.56 1.67
CA GLY A 155 -7.69 -10.87 2.96
C GLY A 155 -7.52 -9.36 2.82
N ARG A 156 -8.30 -8.58 3.59
CA ARG A 156 -8.11 -7.13 3.72
C ARG A 156 -7.67 -6.79 5.13
N LEU A 157 -6.57 -6.07 5.26
CA LEU A 157 -6.06 -5.60 6.54
C LEU A 157 -6.04 -4.08 6.57
N SER A 158 -6.57 -3.51 7.65
CA SER A 158 -6.47 -2.09 7.97
C SER A 158 -6.65 -1.92 9.47
N GLN A 159 -5.98 -0.92 10.07
CA GLN A 159 -6.05 -0.64 11.49
C GLN A 159 -6.07 0.86 11.73
N PRO A 160 -7.15 1.44 12.31
CA PRO A 160 -7.24 2.86 12.61
C PRO A 160 -6.02 3.43 13.35
N GLY A 161 -5.49 4.56 12.86
CA GLY A 161 -4.36 5.27 13.43
C GLY A 161 -2.98 4.81 12.95
N TYR A 162 -2.93 3.80 12.08
CA TYR A 162 -1.70 3.23 11.52
C TYR A 162 -1.70 3.27 9.99
N GLU A 163 -0.50 3.32 9.43
CA GLU A 163 -0.25 3.30 7.99
C GLU A 163 -0.10 1.84 7.51
N ALA A 164 -0.25 1.61 6.20
CA ALA A 164 -0.20 0.27 5.63
C ALA A 164 1.17 -0.39 5.88
N ASP A 165 2.24 0.38 5.85
CA ASP A 165 3.62 -0.02 6.12
C ASP A 165 3.84 -0.54 7.55
N ASP A 166 3.24 0.10 8.57
CA ASP A 166 3.26 -0.34 9.97
C ASP A 166 2.51 -1.66 10.15
N ILE A 167 1.36 -1.80 9.47
CA ILE A 167 0.58 -3.05 9.48
C ILE A 167 1.39 -4.16 8.80
N MET A 168 1.97 -3.90 7.63
CA MET A 168 2.83 -4.85 6.93
C MET A 168 4.05 -5.24 7.76
N ALA A 169 4.72 -4.29 8.41
CA ALA A 169 5.84 -4.52 9.30
C ALA A 169 5.46 -5.46 10.45
N THR A 170 4.32 -5.18 11.10
CA THR A 170 3.80 -6.01 12.19
C THR A 170 3.47 -7.43 11.72
N VAL A 171 2.73 -7.57 10.62
CA VAL A 171 2.32 -8.88 10.11
C VAL A 171 3.51 -9.67 9.58
N ALA A 172 4.48 -9.03 8.92
CA ALA A 172 5.70 -9.70 8.45
C ALA A 172 6.51 -10.30 9.61
N ARG A 173 6.61 -9.60 10.74
CA ARG A 173 7.24 -10.15 11.96
C ARG A 173 6.44 -11.30 12.57
N GLN A 174 5.12 -11.26 12.48
CA GLN A 174 4.28 -12.40 12.87
C GLN A 174 4.53 -13.61 11.96
N VAL A 175 4.59 -13.42 10.64
CA VAL A 175 4.89 -14.49 9.66
C VAL A 175 6.24 -15.15 9.98
N GLU A 176 7.29 -14.35 10.16
CA GLU A 176 8.63 -14.83 10.51
C GLU A 176 8.61 -15.63 11.83
N LYS A 177 7.91 -15.14 12.86
CA LYS A 177 7.77 -15.84 14.14
C LYS A 177 7.02 -17.17 14.02
N LEU A 178 6.08 -17.27 13.08
CA LEU A 178 5.33 -18.49 12.77
C LEU A 178 6.07 -19.41 11.77
N GLY A 179 7.30 -19.05 11.37
CA GLY A 179 8.18 -19.88 10.54
C GLY A 179 7.95 -19.76 9.03
N GLY A 180 7.14 -18.79 8.58
CA GLY A 180 6.84 -18.58 7.17
C GLY A 180 7.77 -17.59 6.48
N ASP A 181 7.75 -17.61 5.14
CA ASP A 181 8.42 -16.62 4.31
C ASP A 181 7.44 -15.52 3.87
N CYS A 182 7.80 -14.27 4.12
CA CYS A 182 7.00 -13.09 3.82
C CYS A 182 7.56 -12.32 2.62
N PHE A 183 6.67 -11.99 1.67
CA PHE A 183 6.94 -11.11 0.56
C PHE A 183 6.11 -9.83 0.67
N LEU A 184 6.78 -8.71 0.91
CA LEU A 184 6.18 -7.38 0.92
C LEU A 184 6.06 -6.88 -0.53
N VAL A 185 4.86 -6.84 -1.08
CA VAL A 185 4.61 -6.33 -2.43
C VAL A 185 4.44 -4.82 -2.36
N THR A 186 5.56 -4.12 -2.37
CA THR A 186 5.63 -2.65 -2.31
C THR A 186 6.88 -2.14 -3.04
N SER A 187 6.88 -0.85 -3.37
CA SER A 187 8.08 -0.11 -3.79
C SER A 187 8.58 0.84 -2.71
N ASP A 188 7.95 0.85 -1.54
CA ASP A 188 8.35 1.70 -0.44
C ASP A 188 9.72 1.29 0.10
N LYS A 189 10.62 2.26 0.15
CA LYS A 189 12.00 2.06 0.65
C LYS A 189 12.03 1.90 2.17
N ASP A 190 11.01 2.37 2.90
CA ASP A 190 10.95 2.25 4.35
C ASP A 190 10.86 0.78 4.76
N CYS A 191 10.17 -0.04 3.96
CA CYS A 191 10.07 -1.50 4.16
C CYS A 191 11.43 -2.22 4.05
N ARG A 192 12.49 -1.58 3.54
CA ARG A 192 13.84 -2.19 3.49
C ARG A 192 14.39 -2.47 4.89
N GLN A 193 13.89 -1.77 5.92
CA GLN A 193 14.25 -2.03 7.32
C GLN A 193 13.75 -3.39 7.85
N LEU A 194 12.84 -4.04 7.12
CA LEU A 194 12.21 -5.30 7.53
C LEU A 194 12.94 -6.54 7.02
N LEU A 195 13.86 -6.38 6.05
CA LEU A 195 14.50 -7.48 5.35
C LEU A 195 15.23 -8.44 6.31
N SER A 196 14.95 -9.72 6.18
CA SER A 196 15.55 -10.81 6.96
C SER A 196 15.74 -12.04 6.07
N ASP A 197 16.10 -13.18 6.66
CA ASP A 197 16.16 -14.46 5.94
C ASP A 197 14.76 -14.93 5.49
N HIS A 198 13.72 -14.47 6.20
CA HIS A 198 12.31 -14.80 5.93
C HIS A 198 11.53 -13.67 5.27
N ILE A 199 11.99 -12.41 5.34
CA ILE A 199 11.25 -11.26 4.82
C ILE A 199 11.98 -10.66 3.62
N ARG A 200 11.30 -10.58 2.49
CA ARG A 200 11.79 -9.99 1.23
C ARG A 200 10.79 -8.98 0.68
N ILE A 201 11.25 -8.03 -0.13
CA ILE A 201 10.38 -7.14 -0.89
C ILE A 201 10.21 -7.71 -2.29
N PHE A 202 9.00 -7.69 -2.83
CA PHE A 202 8.71 -8.09 -4.19
C PHE A 202 8.21 -6.88 -5.00
N ASN A 203 9.00 -6.47 -5.99
CA ASN A 203 8.60 -5.43 -6.93
C ASN A 203 7.81 -6.04 -8.09
N ILE A 204 6.48 -5.93 -8.04
CA ILE A 204 5.59 -6.49 -9.06
C ILE A 204 5.79 -5.88 -10.46
N ARG A 205 6.25 -4.62 -10.56
CA ARG A 205 6.45 -3.94 -11.86
C ARG A 205 7.66 -4.48 -12.60
N LYS A 206 8.70 -4.84 -11.85
CA LYS A 206 9.94 -5.42 -12.38
C LYS A 206 9.95 -6.94 -12.36
N ASN A 207 9.02 -7.56 -11.63
CA ASN A 207 9.02 -8.98 -11.31
C ASN A 207 10.33 -9.42 -10.64
N GLU A 208 10.81 -8.60 -9.70
CA GLU A 208 12.10 -8.76 -9.03
C GLU A 208 11.90 -8.88 -7.52
N VAL A 209 12.72 -9.73 -6.89
CA VAL A 209 12.84 -9.82 -5.44
C VAL A 209 13.99 -8.94 -4.99
N PHE A 210 13.77 -8.16 -3.94
CA PHE A 210 14.76 -7.33 -3.29
C PHE A 210 14.94 -7.82 -1.85
N ASP A 211 16.17 -8.22 -1.53
CA ASP A 211 16.55 -8.86 -0.27
C ASP A 211 17.75 -8.16 0.40
N ARG A 212 18.31 -8.77 1.44
CA ARG A 212 19.45 -8.22 2.19
C ARG A 212 20.68 -8.00 1.30
N GLU A 213 20.94 -8.89 0.36
CA GLU A 213 22.07 -8.77 -0.58
C GLU A 213 21.85 -7.64 -1.56
N SER A 214 20.62 -7.52 -2.07
CA SER A 214 20.19 -6.42 -2.94
C SER A 214 20.34 -5.06 -2.25
N LEU A 215 19.94 -4.97 -0.97
CA LEU A 215 20.13 -3.77 -0.15
C LEU A 215 21.60 -3.41 0.03
N LEU A 216 22.43 -4.40 0.35
CA LEU A 216 23.87 -4.18 0.53
C LEU A 216 24.52 -3.72 -0.78
N ALA A 217 24.13 -4.30 -1.92
CA ALA A 217 24.64 -3.91 -3.23
C ALA A 217 24.22 -2.49 -3.63
N GLU A 218 22.96 -2.12 -3.37
CA GLU A 218 22.42 -0.82 -3.78
C GLU A 218 22.82 0.32 -2.84
N TRP A 219 22.74 0.10 -1.51
CA TRP A 219 22.92 1.15 -0.49
C TRP A 219 24.18 0.99 0.35
N GLY A 220 24.87 -0.15 0.28
CA GLY A 220 26.09 -0.39 1.06
C GLY A 220 25.86 -0.54 2.56
N ILE A 221 24.62 -0.81 2.97
CA ILE A 221 24.22 -0.93 4.39
C ILE A 221 23.39 -2.19 4.61
N SER A 222 23.25 -2.60 5.87
CA SER A 222 22.35 -3.70 6.26
C SER A 222 20.95 -3.19 6.62
N PRO A 223 19.93 -4.07 6.70
CA PRO A 223 18.56 -3.69 7.06
C PRO A 223 18.47 -2.93 8.39
N GLU A 224 19.32 -3.30 9.35
CA GLU A 224 19.38 -2.70 10.69
C GLU A 224 19.85 -1.23 10.65
N GLN A 225 20.44 -0.78 9.53
CA GLN A 225 20.93 0.58 9.33
C GLN A 225 20.01 1.44 8.45
N VAL A 226 18.92 0.87 7.90
CA VAL A 226 18.03 1.59 6.97
C VAL A 226 17.41 2.82 7.62
N ILE A 227 16.93 2.70 8.86
CA ILE A 227 16.30 3.81 9.59
C ILE A 227 17.31 4.94 9.82
N ASP A 228 18.52 4.60 10.26
CA ASP A 228 19.60 5.57 10.48
C ASP A 228 20.05 6.23 9.17
N PHE A 229 20.10 5.47 8.08
CA PHE A 229 20.42 5.99 6.75
C PHE A 229 19.39 7.01 6.29
N GLN A 230 18.10 6.68 6.43
CA GLN A 230 17.02 7.59 6.05
C GLN A 230 16.97 8.82 6.95
N ALA A 231 17.28 8.69 8.24
CA ALA A 231 17.41 9.83 9.15
C ALA A 231 18.52 10.81 8.75
N LEU A 232 19.63 10.31 8.20
CA LEU A 232 20.72 11.13 7.68
C LEU A 232 20.35 11.83 6.36
N VAL A 233 19.72 11.10 5.45
CA VAL A 233 19.46 11.55 4.06
C VAL A 233 18.18 12.38 3.95
N GLY A 234 17.16 12.05 4.75
CA GLY A 234 15.79 12.55 4.62
C GLY A 234 14.99 11.88 3.50
N ASP A 235 13.72 12.23 3.43
CA ASP A 235 12.81 11.84 2.36
C ASP A 235 11.92 13.01 1.91
N PRO A 236 12.21 13.66 0.77
CA PRO A 236 11.38 14.75 0.29
C PRO A 236 9.97 14.31 -0.14
N THR A 237 9.76 13.04 -0.52
CA THR A 237 8.43 12.55 -0.92
C THR A 237 7.46 12.61 0.26
N ASP A 238 7.94 12.26 1.45
CA ASP A 238 7.15 12.24 2.70
C ASP A 238 7.42 13.42 3.61
N ASN A 239 8.17 14.39 3.08
CA ASN A 239 8.61 15.59 3.79
C ASN A 239 9.36 15.26 5.09
N VAL A 240 10.07 14.13 5.13
CA VAL A 240 10.98 13.77 6.21
C VAL A 240 12.28 14.55 6.02
N PRO A 241 12.68 15.38 7.00
CA PRO A 241 13.91 16.14 6.86
C PRO A 241 15.16 15.23 6.93
N GLY A 242 16.27 15.70 6.39
CA GLY A 242 17.58 15.04 6.50
C GLY A 242 18.63 16.02 7.00
N ILE A 243 19.88 15.59 7.13
CA ILE A 243 20.99 16.50 7.43
C ILE A 243 21.48 17.12 6.11
N PRO A 244 21.44 18.47 5.95
CA PRO A 244 21.92 19.10 4.72
C PRO A 244 23.36 18.74 4.40
N LEU A 245 23.64 18.52 3.12
CA LEU A 245 24.95 18.05 2.59
C LEU A 245 25.33 16.60 2.94
N ILE A 246 24.44 15.82 3.54
CA ILE A 246 24.60 14.38 3.75
C ILE A 246 23.69 13.62 2.78
N GLY A 247 24.23 13.31 1.59
CA GLY A 247 23.52 12.49 0.61
C GLY A 247 23.74 10.98 0.80
N PRO A 248 23.03 10.13 0.02
CA PRO A 248 23.06 8.67 0.13
C PRO A 248 24.46 8.06 0.24
N LYS A 249 25.37 8.45 -0.67
CA LYS A 249 26.75 7.94 -0.71
C LYS A 249 27.52 8.23 0.59
N LEU A 250 27.38 9.45 1.12
CA LEU A 250 28.08 9.84 2.33
C LEU A 250 27.43 9.19 3.56
N ALA A 251 26.10 9.14 3.63
CA ALA A 251 25.38 8.45 4.71
C ALA A 251 25.81 6.99 4.85
N SER A 252 25.87 6.25 3.73
CA SER A 252 26.36 4.87 3.68
C SER A 252 27.79 4.75 4.21
N GLN A 253 28.73 5.58 3.72
CA GLN A 253 30.12 5.57 4.21
C GLN A 253 30.23 5.85 5.71
N LEU A 254 29.45 6.81 6.21
CA LEU A 254 29.42 7.17 7.62
C LEU A 254 28.87 6.03 8.48
N LEU A 255 27.81 5.36 8.04
CA LEU A 255 27.22 4.22 8.76
C LEU A 255 28.09 2.96 8.68
N VAL A 256 28.84 2.74 7.60
CA VAL A 256 29.84 1.68 7.56
C VAL A 256 30.93 1.92 8.60
N LYS A 257 31.40 3.17 8.75
CA LYS A 257 32.47 3.55 9.69
C LYS A 257 31.99 3.59 11.14
N HIS A 258 30.86 4.25 11.40
CA HIS A 258 30.38 4.58 12.75
C HIS A 258 29.19 3.75 13.22
N ARG A 259 28.70 2.82 12.39
CA ARG A 259 27.67 1.80 12.65
C ARG A 259 26.24 2.32 12.85
N THR A 260 26.04 3.35 13.67
CA THR A 260 24.72 3.88 14.02
C THR A 260 24.63 5.38 13.78
N LEU A 261 23.40 5.91 13.76
CA LEU A 261 23.16 7.35 13.73
C LEU A 261 23.89 8.06 14.87
N GLU A 262 23.74 7.61 16.12
CA GLU A 262 24.47 8.18 17.26
C GLU A 262 25.98 8.16 17.05
N GLY A 263 26.52 7.07 16.51
CA GLY A 263 27.93 6.96 16.19
C GLY A 263 28.38 8.05 15.21
N VAL A 264 27.61 8.28 14.15
CA VAL A 264 27.88 9.35 13.16
C VAL A 264 27.81 10.73 13.82
N LEU A 265 26.77 10.97 14.62
CA LEU A 265 26.52 12.25 15.24
C LEU A 265 27.62 12.59 16.29
N GLN A 266 28.00 11.63 17.14
CA GLN A 266 29.04 11.81 18.17
C GLN A 266 30.44 12.05 17.59
N HIS A 267 30.73 11.48 16.42
CA HIS A 267 32.01 11.65 15.73
C HIS A 267 31.95 12.72 14.63
N ALA A 268 31.05 13.70 14.75
CA ALA A 268 30.89 14.78 13.78
C ALA A 268 32.22 15.48 13.45
N ASP A 269 33.12 15.62 14.43
CA ASP A 269 34.40 16.30 14.25
C ASP A 269 35.39 15.58 13.32
N GLU A 270 35.22 14.28 13.10
CA GLU A 270 36.06 13.48 12.20
C GLU A 270 35.61 13.55 10.73
N ILE A 271 34.45 14.17 10.46
CA ILE A 271 33.83 14.12 9.14
C ILE A 271 34.50 15.14 8.20
N PRO A 272 34.91 14.73 6.99
CA PRO A 272 35.55 15.64 6.04
C PRO A 272 34.62 16.78 5.60
N GLY A 273 35.09 18.02 5.75
CA GLY A 273 34.41 19.25 5.33
C GLY A 273 33.75 19.99 6.48
N GLU A 274 34.21 21.21 6.77
CA GLU A 274 33.76 22.05 7.89
C GLU A 274 32.25 22.23 7.92
N LYS A 275 31.63 22.59 6.79
CA LYS A 275 30.18 22.79 6.69
C LYS A 275 29.37 21.54 7.03
N ARG A 276 29.88 20.34 6.72
CA ARG A 276 29.19 19.08 7.04
C ARG A 276 29.23 18.83 8.55
N ARG A 277 30.37 19.09 9.20
CA ARG A 277 30.50 18.98 10.66
C ARG A 277 29.55 19.94 11.38
N GLU A 278 29.51 21.19 10.93
CA GLU A 278 28.56 22.19 11.43
C GLU A 278 27.11 21.73 11.26
N ASN A 279 26.75 21.22 10.07
CA ASN A 279 25.39 20.75 9.82
C ASN A 279 25.02 19.56 10.70
N ILE A 280 25.91 18.59 10.88
CA ILE A 280 25.64 17.43 11.74
C ILE A 280 25.38 17.87 13.18
N LYS A 281 26.18 18.81 13.71
CA LYS A 281 25.97 19.38 15.04
C LYS A 281 24.66 20.18 15.12
N LYS A 282 24.36 20.99 14.09
CA LYS A 282 23.18 21.86 14.05
C LYS A 282 21.86 21.09 13.88
N PHE A 283 21.87 20.01 13.10
CA PHE A 283 20.68 19.24 12.74
C PHE A 283 20.59 17.90 13.49
N TRP A 284 21.27 17.79 14.64
CA TRP A 284 21.26 16.61 15.50
C TRP A 284 19.84 16.15 15.85
N ASP A 285 19.05 17.04 16.47
CA ASP A 285 17.69 16.71 16.90
C ASP A 285 16.76 16.44 15.72
N GLN A 286 17.00 17.09 14.58
CA GLN A 286 16.26 16.85 13.34
C GLN A 286 16.52 15.43 12.82
N ALA A 287 17.75 14.93 12.87
CA ALA A 287 18.05 13.56 12.50
C ALA A 287 17.36 12.55 13.44
N LEU A 288 17.35 12.82 14.75
CA LEU A 288 16.63 11.97 15.71
C LEU A 288 15.12 11.96 15.47
N LEU A 289 14.52 13.12 15.17
CA LEU A 289 13.12 13.23 14.75
C LEU A 289 12.85 12.41 13.48
N SER A 290 13.71 12.55 12.48
CA SER A 290 13.58 11.86 11.19
C SER A 290 13.66 10.35 11.37
N ARG A 291 14.52 9.87 12.28
CA ARG A 291 14.58 8.46 12.66
C ARG A 291 13.26 7.96 13.24
N GLN A 292 12.60 8.75 14.10
CA GLN A 292 11.28 8.39 14.64
C GLN A 292 10.20 8.35 13.55
N LEU A 293 10.28 9.23 12.54
CA LEU A 293 9.30 9.28 11.46
C LEU A 293 9.42 8.08 10.52
N VAL A 294 10.62 7.65 10.15
CA VAL A 294 10.82 6.54 9.18
C VAL A 294 10.82 5.16 9.82
N GLN A 295 10.85 5.08 11.15
CA GLN A 295 10.77 3.81 11.86
C GLN A 295 9.34 3.25 11.76
N LEU A 296 9.23 2.04 11.22
CA LEU A 296 7.95 1.33 11.14
C LEU A 296 7.60 0.66 12.48
N ARG A 297 6.32 0.69 12.84
CA ARG A 297 5.81 -0.04 14.00
C ARG A 297 5.69 -1.53 13.67
N THR A 298 6.12 -2.37 14.60
CA THR A 298 6.02 -3.85 14.48
C THR A 298 5.08 -4.46 15.52
N ASP A 299 4.36 -3.60 16.23
CA ASP A 299 3.50 -3.88 17.37
C ASP A 299 2.12 -3.25 17.19
N VAL A 300 1.67 -3.07 15.94
CA VAL A 300 0.31 -2.63 15.64
C VAL A 300 -0.68 -3.62 16.29
N PRO A 301 -1.70 -3.17 17.02
CA PRO A 301 -2.65 -4.04 17.72
C PRO A 301 -3.68 -4.65 16.75
N ILE A 302 -3.20 -5.28 15.68
CA ILE A 302 -4.01 -5.91 14.65
C ILE A 302 -4.14 -7.41 14.92
N GLN A 303 -5.37 -7.92 14.85
CA GLN A 303 -5.66 -9.35 14.88
C GLN A 303 -5.83 -9.85 13.45
N VAL A 304 -4.93 -10.72 13.01
CA VAL A 304 -4.98 -11.28 11.65
C VAL A 304 -5.90 -12.49 11.63
N ASN A 305 -6.98 -12.41 10.87
CA ASN A 305 -7.75 -13.59 10.47
C ASN A 305 -7.00 -14.28 9.33
N TRP A 306 -6.21 -15.31 9.66
CA TRP A 306 -5.36 -15.99 8.70
C TRP A 306 -6.15 -16.70 7.60
N GLU A 307 -7.30 -17.29 7.93
CA GLU A 307 -8.14 -17.96 6.95
C GLU A 307 -8.63 -16.98 5.88
N SER A 308 -8.88 -15.69 6.25
CA SER A 308 -9.29 -14.67 5.28
C SER A 308 -8.29 -14.40 4.16
N GLY A 309 -6.99 -14.62 4.39
CA GLY A 309 -5.95 -14.44 3.39
C GLY A 309 -5.52 -15.73 2.71
N ARG A 310 -6.05 -16.89 3.12
CA ARG A 310 -5.68 -18.18 2.53
C ARG A 310 -6.13 -18.23 1.07
N THR A 311 -5.19 -18.51 0.16
CA THR A 311 -5.50 -18.56 -1.27
C THR A 311 -6.28 -19.83 -1.64
N GLY A 312 -6.88 -19.83 -2.83
CA GLY A 312 -7.71 -20.96 -3.31
C GLY A 312 -9.19 -20.87 -2.95
N ARG A 313 -9.65 -19.76 -2.36
CA ARG A 313 -11.06 -19.51 -2.00
C ARG A 313 -11.82 -18.61 -2.99
N LEU A 314 -11.25 -18.39 -4.17
CA LEU A 314 -11.83 -17.60 -5.25
C LEU A 314 -13.24 -18.10 -5.61
N ASP A 315 -14.24 -17.20 -5.56
CA ASP A 315 -15.56 -17.48 -6.12
C ASP A 315 -15.51 -17.20 -7.63
N ARG A 316 -15.24 -18.24 -8.41
CA ARG A 316 -15.05 -18.11 -9.87
C ARG A 316 -16.27 -17.50 -10.56
N GLN A 317 -17.48 -17.82 -10.10
CA GLN A 317 -18.70 -17.30 -10.72
C GLN A 317 -18.83 -15.80 -10.48
N LYS A 318 -18.69 -15.37 -9.22
CA LYS A 318 -18.74 -13.94 -8.88
C LYS A 318 -17.58 -13.15 -9.51
N ALA A 319 -16.40 -13.77 -9.62
CA ALA A 319 -15.25 -13.16 -10.27
C ALA A 319 -15.50 -12.92 -11.77
N LEU A 320 -16.09 -13.89 -12.46
CA LEU A 320 -16.46 -13.71 -13.87
C LEU A 320 -17.56 -12.65 -14.05
N GLU A 321 -18.53 -12.58 -13.14
CA GLU A 321 -19.59 -11.58 -13.14
C GLU A 321 -19.02 -10.17 -13.01
N ILE A 322 -18.26 -9.89 -11.95
CA ILE A 322 -17.68 -8.55 -11.73
C ILE A 322 -16.73 -8.15 -12.86
N LEU A 323 -15.87 -9.05 -13.34
CA LEU A 323 -14.95 -8.75 -14.45
C LEU A 323 -15.73 -8.48 -15.75
N SER A 324 -16.83 -9.18 -15.99
CA SER A 324 -17.67 -8.95 -17.18
C SER A 324 -18.43 -7.63 -17.11
N GLU A 325 -19.02 -7.30 -15.96
CA GLU A 325 -19.71 -6.02 -15.70
C GLU A 325 -18.78 -4.82 -15.89
N LEU A 326 -17.52 -4.95 -15.46
CA LEU A 326 -16.50 -3.91 -15.63
C LEU A 326 -15.90 -3.87 -17.05
N GLY A 327 -16.23 -4.85 -17.91
CA GLY A 327 -15.75 -4.94 -19.29
C GLY A 327 -14.36 -5.56 -19.46
N PHE A 328 -13.84 -6.26 -18.44
CA PHE A 328 -12.49 -6.82 -18.39
C PHE A 328 -12.37 -8.20 -19.05
N ARG A 329 -12.76 -8.29 -20.34
CA ARG A 329 -12.84 -9.56 -21.09
C ARG A 329 -11.52 -10.33 -21.13
N SER A 330 -10.38 -9.64 -21.19
CA SER A 330 -9.05 -10.26 -21.21
C SER A 330 -8.69 -10.90 -19.87
N LEU A 331 -9.14 -10.33 -18.75
CA LEU A 331 -8.91 -10.87 -17.42
C LEU A 331 -9.89 -12.02 -17.12
N ALA A 332 -11.14 -11.90 -17.55
CA ALA A 332 -12.15 -12.96 -17.38
C ALA A 332 -11.82 -14.25 -18.17
N ALA A 333 -10.95 -14.17 -19.18
CA ALA A 333 -10.51 -15.32 -19.97
C ALA A 333 -9.35 -16.11 -19.32
N LYS A 334 -8.69 -15.55 -18.31
CA LYS A 334 -7.67 -16.22 -17.50
C LYS A 334 -8.33 -17.02 -16.38
#